data_AF-F3LGK5-F1
#
_entry.id   AF-F3LGK5-F1
#
_cell.length_a   1.000
_cell.length_b   1.000
_cell.length_c   1.000
_cell.angle_alpha   90.00
_cell.angle_beta   90.00
_cell.angle_gamma   90.00
#
_symmetry.space_group_name_H-M   'P 1'
#
loop_
_entity.id
_entity.type
_entity.pdbx_description
1 polymer ?
#
loop_
_entity_poly.entity_id
_entity_poly.type
_entity_poly.pdbx_seq_one_letter_code
_entity_poly.pdbx_strand_id
1 'polypeptide(L)'
;MSNLLKSPYIIALTDAGLALAQRLQAFMDGSEIWFKPKPFANTVQQVFVAGHPLIFICATGIVVRTLAPVLVNKFDDPPVLVLDEQGSFVIPLLSGHEGGANQWAKEVSEKISAQLVLTTAKNYLQPIYSIGIGCERHCPVEMIEPLLQDCLRMAKLTIDDISAINSIDIKADEVGIIECAKIHDKPFHTYSVDELTTVESLLQAPSDYVFNTVGVYGVAESAALYSAKKSTNSVPELILSKQKNTKATCAIARAYSSD
;
A
#
# COMPACT_ATOMS: atom_id res chain seq x y z
N MET A 1 9.22 -8.14 -11.89
CA MET A 1 9.31 -9.32 -11.02
C MET A 1 8.40 -9.08 -9.83
N SER A 2 7.29 -9.82 -9.74
CA SER A 2 6.46 -9.85 -8.55
C SER A 2 7.35 -10.17 -7.35
N ASN A 3 7.39 -9.33 -6.32
CA ASN A 3 7.88 -9.80 -5.03
C ASN A 3 6.87 -10.83 -4.54
N LEU A 4 7.07 -12.09 -4.95
CA LEU A 4 6.51 -13.23 -4.24
C LEU A 4 6.89 -13.01 -2.79
N LEU A 5 5.88 -12.82 -1.94
CA LEU A 5 6.07 -12.78 -0.49
C LEU A 5 6.92 -13.99 -0.13
N LYS A 6 8.05 -13.74 0.54
CA LYS A 6 8.93 -14.81 0.99
C LYS A 6 8.14 -15.74 1.92
N SER A 7 8.50 -17.02 1.93
CA SER A 7 7.90 -18.00 2.82
C SER A 7 7.93 -17.53 4.29
N PRO A 8 6.83 -17.68 5.04
CA PRO A 8 6.75 -17.25 6.43
C PRO A 8 7.45 -18.22 7.39
N TYR A 9 7.96 -17.70 8.50
CA TYR A 9 8.46 -18.51 9.62
C TYR A 9 7.48 -18.48 10.79
N ILE A 10 7.15 -19.66 11.34
CA ILE A 10 6.28 -19.83 12.50
C ILE A 10 7.13 -20.24 13.70
N ILE A 11 7.25 -19.35 14.67
CA ILE A 11 8.16 -19.47 15.80
C ILE A 11 7.36 -19.79 17.07
N ALA A 12 7.57 -20.97 17.64
CA ALA A 12 6.91 -21.42 18.86
C ALA A 12 7.91 -21.60 20.02
N LEU A 13 7.51 -21.18 21.22
CA LEU A 13 8.33 -21.27 22.43
C LEU A 13 7.82 -22.26 23.49
N THR A 14 6.65 -22.85 23.28
CA THR A 14 6.03 -23.86 24.16
C THR A 14 5.53 -25.04 23.33
N ASP A 15 5.34 -26.21 23.94
CA ASP A 15 4.86 -27.39 23.23
C ASP A 15 3.42 -27.21 22.72
N ALA A 16 2.56 -26.51 23.47
CA ALA A 16 1.23 -26.10 23.01
C ALA A 16 1.34 -25.16 21.79
N GLY A 17 2.26 -24.20 21.83
CA GLY A 17 2.52 -23.33 20.70
C GLY A 17 3.05 -24.07 19.48
N LEU A 18 3.86 -25.13 19.66
CA LEU A 18 4.33 -25.97 18.56
C LEU A 18 3.17 -26.73 17.90
N ALA A 19 2.23 -27.26 18.70
CA ALA A 19 1.03 -27.89 18.16
C ALA A 19 0.17 -26.90 17.36
N LEU A 20 0.03 -25.65 17.84
CA LEU A 20 -0.61 -24.58 17.07
C LEU A 20 0.17 -24.27 15.78
N ALA A 21 1.50 -24.19 15.82
CA ALA A 21 2.33 -23.94 14.64
C ALA A 21 2.12 -25.00 13.55
N GLN A 22 2.02 -26.28 13.94
CA GLN A 22 1.76 -27.39 13.01
C GLN A 22 0.37 -27.27 12.37
N ARG A 23 -0.65 -26.86 13.13
CA ARG A 23 -1.98 -26.57 12.56
C ARG A 23 -1.94 -25.43 11.56
N LEU A 24 -1.21 -24.36 11.86
CA LEU A 24 -1.03 -23.21 10.99
C LEU A 24 -0.32 -23.58 9.68
N GLN A 25 0.76 -24.37 9.77
CA GLN A 25 1.53 -24.80 8.61
C GLN A 25 0.69 -25.60 7.60
N ALA A 26 -0.34 -26.33 8.04
CA ALA A 26 -1.21 -27.11 7.17
C ALA A 26 -1.97 -26.28 6.12
N PHE A 27 -2.06 -24.95 6.28
CA PHE A 27 -2.69 -24.04 5.32
C PHE A 27 -1.80 -22.86 4.92
N MET A 28 -0.52 -22.87 5.30
CA MET A 28 0.48 -21.89 4.90
C MET A 28 1.59 -22.59 4.13
N ASP A 29 1.39 -22.72 2.82
CA ASP A 29 2.34 -23.38 1.93
C ASP A 29 3.73 -22.73 1.99
N GLY A 30 4.77 -23.57 2.03
CA GLY A 30 6.15 -23.14 2.08
C GLY A 30 6.61 -22.57 3.42
N SER A 31 5.75 -22.52 4.45
CA SER A 31 6.10 -22.04 5.78
C SER A 31 7.07 -22.97 6.53
N GLU A 32 7.98 -22.40 7.32
CA GLU A 32 8.94 -23.15 8.15
C GLU A 32 8.63 -22.98 9.63
N ILE A 33 8.58 -24.07 10.39
CA ILE A 33 8.34 -24.04 11.84
C ILE A 33 9.67 -24.06 12.59
N TRP A 34 9.87 -23.09 13.48
CA TRP A 34 11.00 -23.03 14.40
C TRP A 34 10.54 -23.19 15.84
N PHE A 35 10.96 -24.30 16.47
CA PHE A 35 10.70 -24.55 17.88
C PHE A 35 11.90 -24.17 18.74
N LYS A 36 11.72 -23.15 19.59
CA LYS A 36 12.77 -22.65 20.52
C LYS A 36 14.15 -22.46 19.83
N PRO A 37 14.24 -21.70 18.72
CA PRO A 37 15.50 -21.57 17.97
C PRO A 37 16.60 -20.93 18.82
N LYS A 38 17.86 -21.32 18.56
CA LYS A 38 19.03 -20.83 19.29
C LYS A 38 20.17 -20.48 18.31
N PRO A 39 20.87 -19.34 18.50
CA PRO A 39 20.58 -18.26 19.45
C PRO A 39 19.34 -17.45 19.04
N PHE A 40 18.32 -17.41 19.90
CA PHE A 40 16.96 -16.93 19.55
C PHE A 40 16.96 -15.57 18.84
N ALA A 41 17.51 -14.54 19.49
CA ALA A 41 17.42 -13.18 18.96
C ALA A 41 18.12 -13.04 17.60
N ASN A 42 19.37 -13.52 17.48
CA ASN A 42 20.14 -13.40 16.24
C ASN A 42 19.50 -14.20 15.09
N THR A 43 19.08 -15.44 15.34
CA THR A 43 18.41 -16.29 14.34
C THR A 43 17.12 -15.64 13.82
N VAL A 44 16.28 -15.11 14.72
CA VAL A 44 15.03 -14.44 14.35
C VAL A 44 15.27 -13.11 13.62
N GLN A 45 16.24 -12.32 14.08
CA GLN A 45 16.60 -11.05 13.44
C GLN A 45 17.11 -11.25 12.01
N GLN A 46 17.90 -12.31 11.75
CA GLN A 46 18.42 -12.59 10.41
C GLN A 46 17.31 -12.83 9.39
N VAL A 47 16.30 -13.64 9.72
CA VAL A 47 15.18 -13.89 8.78
C VAL A 47 14.26 -12.68 8.63
N PHE A 48 14.06 -11.90 9.70
CA PHE A 48 13.33 -10.64 9.65
C PHE A 48 14.01 -9.64 8.69
N VAL A 49 15.32 -9.41 8.86
CA VAL A 49 16.11 -8.51 8.00
C VAL A 49 16.17 -9.03 6.56
N ALA A 50 16.14 -10.35 6.37
CA ALA A 50 16.00 -10.94 5.06
C ALA A 50 14.60 -10.76 4.44
N GLY A 51 13.64 -10.13 5.12
CA GLY A 51 12.31 -9.81 4.59
C GLY A 51 11.31 -10.97 4.66
N HIS A 52 11.53 -11.96 5.53
CA HIS A 52 10.56 -13.04 5.73
C HIS A 52 9.44 -12.61 6.69
N PRO A 53 8.15 -12.86 6.35
CA PRO A 53 7.04 -12.72 7.28
C PRO A 53 7.20 -13.65 8.49
N LEU A 54 6.79 -13.18 9.68
CA LEU A 54 6.94 -13.95 10.92
C LEU A 54 5.62 -14.11 11.66
N ILE A 55 5.37 -15.31 12.17
CA ILE A 55 4.34 -15.59 13.18
C ILE A 55 5.02 -16.01 14.47
N PHE A 56 4.79 -15.30 15.55
CA PHE A 56 5.25 -15.67 16.89
C PHE A 56 4.10 -16.24 17.71
N ILE A 57 4.30 -17.44 18.25
CA ILE A 57 3.39 -18.06 19.21
C ILE A 57 4.06 -17.98 20.58
N CYS A 58 3.98 -16.79 21.18
CA CYS A 58 4.59 -16.45 22.47
C CYS A 58 4.06 -15.10 22.99
N ALA A 59 4.56 -14.66 24.15
CA ALA A 59 4.23 -13.35 24.68
C ALA A 59 4.78 -12.21 23.80
N THR A 60 3.93 -11.23 23.48
CA THR A 60 4.25 -10.06 22.65
C THR A 60 5.52 -9.32 23.10
N GLY A 61 5.76 -9.23 24.40
CA GLY A 61 6.95 -8.57 24.95
C GLY A 61 8.28 -9.21 24.53
N ILE A 62 8.30 -10.51 24.21
CA ILE A 62 9.49 -11.18 23.65
C ILE A 62 9.76 -10.63 22.26
N VAL A 63 8.73 -10.59 21.42
CA VAL A 63 8.80 -10.15 20.03
C VAL A 63 9.29 -8.70 19.93
N VAL A 64 8.70 -7.81 20.73
CA VAL A 64 9.08 -6.38 20.76
C VAL A 64 10.56 -6.22 21.12
N ARG A 65 11.03 -6.86 22.20
CA ARG A 65 12.44 -6.74 22.62
C ARG A 65 13.41 -7.38 21.61
N THR A 66 13.00 -8.46 20.95
CA THR A 66 13.83 -9.15 19.96
C THR A 66 13.96 -8.36 18.67
N LEU A 67 12.87 -7.79 18.15
CA LEU A 67 12.88 -7.12 16.85
C LEU A 67 13.24 -5.63 16.92
N ALA A 68 13.00 -4.95 18.05
CA ALA A 68 13.27 -3.52 18.20
C ALA A 68 14.66 -3.05 17.68
N PRO A 69 15.77 -3.79 17.90
CA PRO A 69 17.09 -3.36 17.40
C PRO A 69 17.26 -3.38 15.88
N VAL A 70 16.37 -4.04 15.13
CA VAL A 70 16.48 -4.25 13.67
C VAL A 70 15.29 -3.71 12.89
N LEU A 71 14.38 -2.97 13.52
CA LEU A 71 13.28 -2.30 12.84
C LEU A 71 13.80 -1.14 12.00
N VAL A 72 13.31 -1.01 10.78
CA VAL A 72 13.65 0.09 9.87
C VAL A 72 12.46 1.05 9.77
N ASN A 73 11.37 0.60 9.15
CA ASN A 73 10.12 1.34 9.04
C ASN A 73 8.98 0.43 8.52
N LYS A 74 7.74 0.89 8.64
CA LYS A 74 6.52 0.15 8.25
C LYS A 74 6.40 -0.23 6.76
N PHE A 75 7.23 0.33 5.88
CA PHE A 75 7.21 0.07 4.42
C PHE A 75 8.20 -1.02 4.02
N ASP A 76 9.34 -1.08 4.71
CA ASP A 76 10.43 -2.01 4.40
C ASP A 76 10.40 -3.27 5.29
N ASP A 77 9.95 -3.13 6.53
CA ASP A 77 9.88 -4.22 7.50
C ASP A 77 8.81 -5.26 7.08
N PRO A 78 9.10 -6.58 7.11
CA PRO A 78 8.11 -7.60 6.78
C PRO A 78 6.98 -7.67 7.83
N PRO A 79 5.80 -8.20 7.46
CA PRO A 79 4.68 -8.33 8.39
C PRO A 79 4.98 -9.31 9.52
N VAL A 80 4.56 -8.96 10.74
CA VAL A 80 4.72 -9.79 11.95
C VAL A 80 3.39 -9.98 12.67
N LEU A 81 3.03 -11.23 12.92
CA LEU A 81 1.89 -11.63 13.74
C LEU A 81 2.34 -12.18 15.09
N VAL A 82 1.52 -11.96 16.12
CA VAL A 82 1.65 -12.60 17.43
C VAL A 82 0.36 -13.30 17.80
N LEU A 83 0.47 -14.56 18.22
CA LEU A 83 -0.62 -15.42 18.66
C LEU A 83 -0.33 -15.92 20.07
N ASP A 84 -1.38 -16.11 20.88
CA ASP A 84 -1.27 -16.89 22.10
C ASP A 84 -1.20 -18.39 21.78
N GLU A 85 -0.67 -19.19 22.71
CA GLU A 85 -0.47 -20.63 22.47
C GLU A 85 -1.77 -21.45 22.36
N GLN A 86 -2.90 -20.92 22.83
CA GLN A 86 -4.22 -21.54 22.61
C GLN A 86 -4.79 -21.20 21.23
N GLY A 87 -4.26 -20.18 20.56
CA GLY A 87 -4.77 -19.66 19.30
C GLY A 87 -6.09 -18.93 19.47
N SER A 88 -6.29 -18.27 20.61
CA SER A 88 -7.52 -17.50 20.88
C SER A 88 -7.49 -16.12 20.22
N PHE A 89 -6.30 -15.57 20.02
CA PHE A 89 -6.07 -14.23 19.51
C PHE A 89 -5.02 -14.23 18.39
N VAL A 90 -5.27 -13.42 17.36
CA VAL A 90 -4.28 -13.10 16.32
C VAL A 90 -4.06 -11.59 16.33
N ILE A 91 -2.83 -11.17 16.55
CA ILE A 91 -2.45 -9.77 16.71
C ILE A 91 -1.48 -9.38 15.59
N PRO A 92 -1.85 -8.50 14.64
CA PRO A 92 -0.88 -7.89 13.73
C PRO A 92 -0.02 -6.89 14.51
N LEU A 93 1.27 -7.19 14.67
CA LEU A 93 2.18 -6.42 15.51
C LEU A 93 2.99 -5.38 14.73
N LEU A 94 3.53 -5.76 13.56
CA LEU A 94 4.36 -4.88 12.73
C LEU A 94 3.88 -4.89 11.28
N SER A 95 4.10 -3.76 10.61
CA SER A 95 3.75 -3.54 9.20
C SER A 95 2.28 -3.88 8.88
N GLY A 96 1.37 -3.38 9.72
CA GLY A 96 -0.08 -3.57 9.68
C GLY A 96 -0.72 -3.37 8.29
N HIS A 97 -0.84 -2.12 7.86
CA HIS A 97 -1.46 -1.79 6.58
C HIS A 97 -0.49 -1.99 5.40
N GLU A 98 0.62 -1.23 5.38
CA GLU A 98 1.55 -1.20 4.24
C GLU A 98 2.26 -2.54 3.98
N GLY A 99 2.62 -3.27 5.05
CA GLY A 99 3.24 -4.58 4.92
C GLY A 99 2.25 -5.75 4.88
N GLY A 100 0.94 -5.48 4.92
CA GLY A 100 -0.10 -6.50 4.79
C GLY A 100 -0.38 -7.33 6.05
N ALA A 101 0.21 -7.02 7.20
CA ALA A 101 -0.02 -7.82 8.42
C ALA A 101 -1.49 -7.82 8.87
N ASN A 102 -2.25 -6.75 8.65
CA ASN A 102 -3.67 -6.69 9.01
C ASN A 102 -4.51 -7.69 8.20
N GLN A 103 -4.28 -7.74 6.88
CA GLN A 103 -4.97 -8.67 5.99
C GLN A 103 -4.55 -10.11 6.29
N TRP A 104 -3.25 -10.35 6.48
CA TRP A 104 -2.74 -11.66 6.85
C TRP A 104 -3.27 -12.14 8.20
N ALA A 105 -3.35 -11.25 9.20
CA ALA A 105 -3.92 -11.56 10.51
C ALA A 105 -5.39 -11.97 10.40
N LYS A 106 -6.16 -11.29 9.54
CA LYS A 106 -7.57 -11.63 9.27
C LYS A 106 -7.67 -13.04 8.69
N GLU A 107 -6.92 -13.33 7.64
CA GLU A 107 -6.89 -14.67 7.00
C GLU A 107 -6.52 -15.76 8.00
N VAL A 108 -5.46 -15.55 8.78
CA VAL A 108 -5.03 -16.50 9.82
C VAL A 108 -6.12 -16.68 10.87
N SER A 109 -6.72 -15.59 11.37
CA SER A 109 -7.76 -15.64 12.40
C SER A 109 -9.00 -16.42 11.95
N GLU A 110 -9.43 -16.25 10.70
CA GLU A 110 -10.55 -16.99 10.11
C GLU A 110 -10.23 -18.49 10.02
N LYS A 111 -9.01 -18.84 9.60
CA LYS A 111 -8.58 -20.24 9.46
C LYS A 111 -8.51 -21.01 10.78
N ILE A 112 -8.15 -20.35 11.88
CA ILE A 112 -8.09 -20.99 13.21
C ILE A 112 -9.28 -20.64 14.12
N SER A 113 -10.28 -19.90 13.62
CA SER A 113 -11.42 -19.42 14.41
C SER A 113 -11.01 -18.63 15.67
N ALA A 114 -9.98 -17.79 15.52
CA ALA A 114 -9.46 -16.92 16.58
C ALA A 114 -10.06 -15.52 16.52
N GLN A 115 -10.02 -14.79 17.62
CA GLN A 115 -10.34 -13.37 17.65
C GLN A 115 -9.20 -12.56 17.03
N LEU A 116 -9.50 -11.82 15.95
CA LEU A 116 -8.61 -10.81 15.41
C LEU A 116 -8.56 -9.59 16.36
N VAL A 117 -7.37 -9.24 16.83
CA VAL A 117 -7.16 -8.06 17.70
C VAL A 117 -6.57 -6.93 16.87
N LEU A 118 -7.42 -6.27 16.08
CA LEU A 118 -7.02 -5.17 15.21
C LEU A 118 -7.02 -3.84 15.98
N THR A 119 -5.84 -3.22 16.10
CA THR A 119 -5.68 -1.90 16.76
C THR A 119 -5.43 -0.75 15.78
N THR A 120 -5.21 -1.06 14.50
CA THR A 120 -5.05 -0.06 13.44
C THR A 120 -6.33 0.78 13.34
N ALA A 121 -6.21 2.11 13.31
CA ALA A 121 -7.38 2.99 13.18
C ALA A 121 -8.14 2.67 11.89
N LYS A 122 -9.48 2.65 11.97
CA LYS A 122 -10.37 2.27 10.86
C LYS A 122 -10.09 3.02 9.56
N ASN A 123 -9.71 4.29 9.66
CA ASN A 123 -9.42 5.13 8.51
C ASN A 123 -8.33 4.51 7.63
N TYR A 124 -7.34 3.80 8.20
CA TYR A 124 -6.29 3.11 7.44
C TYR A 124 -6.71 1.79 6.79
N LEU A 125 -7.98 1.38 6.84
CA LEU A 125 -8.44 0.10 6.29
C LEU A 125 -9.03 0.21 4.89
N GLN A 126 -9.44 1.41 4.46
CA GLN A 126 -10.04 1.64 3.14
C GLN A 126 -9.54 2.96 2.54
N PRO A 127 -8.31 2.98 2.00
CA PRO A 127 -7.83 4.12 1.24
C PRO A 127 -8.65 4.33 -0.04
N ILE A 128 -8.89 5.59 -0.37
CA ILE A 128 -9.31 6.00 -1.71
C ILE A 128 -8.04 6.28 -2.51
N TYR A 129 -7.80 5.47 -3.54
CA TYR A 129 -6.74 5.73 -4.51
C TYR A 129 -7.26 6.52 -5.69
N SER A 130 -6.46 7.49 -6.13
CA SER A 130 -6.82 8.37 -7.24
C SER A 130 -5.64 8.55 -8.18
N ILE A 131 -5.91 8.47 -9.48
CA ILE A 131 -4.92 8.70 -10.54
C ILE A 131 -5.05 10.13 -11.05
N GLY A 132 -3.92 10.79 -11.28
CA GLY A 132 -3.86 12.05 -12.01
C GLY A 132 -3.00 11.91 -13.26
N ILE A 133 -3.50 12.42 -14.40
CA ILE A 133 -2.84 12.36 -15.70
C ILE A 133 -2.68 13.77 -16.25
N GLY A 134 -1.47 14.10 -16.69
CA GLY A 134 -1.20 15.30 -17.49
C GLY A 134 -0.50 14.92 -18.78
N CYS A 135 -0.88 15.49 -19.91
CA CYS A 135 -0.26 15.19 -21.20
C CYS A 135 -0.26 16.40 -22.13
N GLU A 136 0.50 16.32 -23.22
CA GLU A 136 0.37 17.23 -24.35
C GLU A 136 -1.02 17.13 -25.01
N ARG A 137 -1.40 18.13 -25.82
CA ARG A 137 -2.67 18.09 -26.56
C ARG A 137 -2.66 16.96 -27.60
N HIS A 138 -3.81 16.32 -27.79
CA HIS A 138 -3.98 15.20 -28.72
C HIS A 138 -3.05 14.03 -28.41
N CYS A 139 -2.82 13.78 -27.10
CA CYS A 139 -2.00 12.66 -26.68
C CYS A 139 -2.78 11.37 -26.97
N PRO A 140 -2.24 10.46 -27.79
CA PRO A 140 -2.92 9.22 -28.13
C PRO A 140 -3.04 8.31 -26.89
N VAL A 141 -4.14 7.55 -26.80
CA VAL A 141 -4.39 6.65 -25.66
C VAL A 141 -3.30 5.60 -25.53
N GLU A 142 -2.69 5.19 -26.64
CA GLU A 142 -1.57 4.24 -26.72
C GLU A 142 -0.31 4.74 -26.01
N MET A 143 -0.21 6.04 -25.73
CA MET A 143 0.86 6.61 -24.90
C MET A 143 0.46 6.76 -23.44
N ILE A 144 -0.83 6.88 -23.14
CA ILE A 144 -1.34 7.07 -21.77
C ILE A 144 -1.50 5.72 -21.08
N GLU A 145 -2.08 4.76 -21.78
CA GLU A 145 -2.47 3.47 -21.20
C GLU A 145 -1.28 2.66 -20.68
N PRO A 146 -0.18 2.46 -21.44
CA PRO A 146 0.98 1.75 -20.91
C PRO A 146 1.60 2.45 -19.70
N LEU A 147 1.61 3.80 -19.70
CA LEU A 147 2.13 4.58 -18.58
C LEU A 147 1.28 4.38 -17.31
N LEU A 148 -0.05 4.36 -17.46
CA LEU A 148 -0.96 4.09 -16.35
C LEU A 148 -0.73 2.67 -15.79
N GLN A 149 -0.65 1.66 -16.66
CA GLN A 149 -0.38 0.28 -16.24
C GLN A 149 0.95 0.13 -15.51
N ASP A 150 2.00 0.80 -15.99
CA ASP A 150 3.29 0.82 -15.31
C ASP A 150 3.20 1.49 -13.94
N CYS A 151 2.45 2.60 -13.81
CA CYS A 151 2.24 3.26 -12.54
C CYS A 151 1.49 2.37 -11.53
N LEU A 152 0.41 1.70 -11.97
CA LEU A 152 -0.33 0.75 -11.15
C LEU A 152 0.58 -0.38 -10.66
N ARG A 153 1.38 -0.96 -11.55
CA ARG A 153 2.34 -2.01 -11.22
C ARG A 153 3.40 -1.54 -10.23
N MET A 154 3.92 -0.32 -10.39
CA MET A 154 4.89 0.28 -9.45
C MET A 154 4.28 0.52 -8.06
N ALA A 155 3.02 0.97 -8.02
CA ALA A 155 2.28 1.18 -6.78
C ALA A 155 1.72 -0.12 -6.16
N LYS A 156 1.89 -1.27 -6.84
CA LYS A 156 1.29 -2.57 -6.46
C LYS A 156 -0.24 -2.51 -6.35
N LEU A 157 -0.87 -1.75 -7.23
CA LEU A 157 -2.31 -1.59 -7.33
C LEU A 157 -2.81 -2.21 -8.63
N THR A 158 -4.10 -2.51 -8.63
CA THR A 158 -4.88 -2.84 -9.83
C THR A 158 -5.82 -1.68 -10.16
N ILE A 159 -6.39 -1.71 -11.36
CA ILE A 159 -7.37 -0.68 -11.74
C ILE A 159 -8.60 -0.71 -10.84
N ASP A 160 -8.97 -1.87 -10.30
CA ASP A 160 -10.12 -2.02 -9.41
C ASP A 160 -9.96 -1.24 -8.10
N ASP A 161 -8.72 -1.03 -7.65
CA ASP A 161 -8.41 -0.23 -6.46
C ASP A 161 -8.59 1.29 -6.68
N ILE A 162 -8.64 1.73 -7.95
CA ILE A 162 -8.69 3.14 -8.31
C ILE A 162 -10.12 3.65 -8.33
N SER A 163 -10.36 4.78 -7.66
CA SER A 163 -11.67 5.42 -7.61
C SER A 163 -11.95 6.33 -8.81
N ALA A 164 -10.94 7.04 -9.32
CA ALA A 164 -11.10 7.96 -10.44
C ALA A 164 -9.77 8.25 -11.18
N ILE A 165 -9.89 8.63 -12.46
CA ILE A 165 -8.83 9.24 -13.25
C ILE A 165 -9.11 10.73 -13.36
N ASN A 166 -8.09 11.56 -13.20
CA ASN A 166 -8.28 13.00 -13.05
C ASN A 166 -7.27 13.82 -13.85
N SER A 167 -7.65 15.04 -14.23
CA SER A 167 -6.73 16.02 -14.84
C SER A 167 -7.12 17.46 -14.48
N ILE A 168 -6.49 18.42 -15.15
CA ILE A 168 -6.84 19.84 -15.09
C ILE A 168 -8.01 20.15 -16.04
N ASP A 169 -8.82 21.16 -15.75
CA ASP A 169 -10.02 21.57 -16.52
C ASP A 169 -9.75 21.82 -18.01
N ILE A 170 -8.61 22.40 -18.37
CA ILE A 170 -8.22 22.58 -19.77
C ILE A 170 -8.09 21.24 -20.51
N LYS A 171 -8.04 20.10 -19.82
CA LYS A 171 -8.00 18.74 -20.39
C LYS A 171 -9.35 18.03 -20.39
N ALA A 172 -10.45 18.72 -20.10
CA ALA A 172 -11.80 18.13 -20.11
C ALA A 172 -12.21 17.52 -21.45
N ASP A 173 -11.62 17.99 -22.56
CA ASP A 173 -11.84 17.52 -23.93
C ASP A 173 -10.71 16.63 -24.48
N GLU A 174 -9.75 16.21 -23.62
CA GLU A 174 -8.61 15.41 -24.07
C GLU A 174 -9.01 13.95 -24.34
N VAL A 175 -9.22 13.64 -25.62
CA VAL A 175 -9.73 12.35 -26.10
C VAL A 175 -8.95 11.16 -25.54
N GLY A 176 -7.61 11.22 -25.51
CA GLY A 176 -6.79 10.11 -25.03
C GLY A 176 -6.98 9.78 -23.55
N ILE A 177 -7.20 10.79 -22.69
CA ILE A 177 -7.46 10.57 -21.25
C ILE A 177 -8.87 10.02 -21.07
N ILE A 178 -9.85 10.59 -21.78
CA ILE A 178 -11.25 10.13 -21.75
C ILE A 178 -11.35 8.68 -22.21
N GLU A 179 -10.63 8.31 -23.27
CA GLU A 179 -10.61 6.94 -23.78
C GLU A 179 -9.95 5.97 -22.80
N CYS A 180 -8.81 6.35 -22.21
CA CYS A 180 -8.17 5.57 -21.15
C CYS A 180 -9.14 5.34 -19.97
N ALA A 181 -9.85 6.37 -19.53
CA ALA A 181 -10.84 6.23 -18.46
C ALA A 181 -12.01 5.29 -18.83
N LYS A 182 -12.47 5.34 -20.07
CA LYS A 182 -13.51 4.43 -20.60
C LYS A 182 -13.05 2.98 -20.69
N ILE A 183 -11.81 2.74 -21.13
CA ILE A 183 -11.23 1.38 -21.21
C ILE A 183 -11.27 0.70 -19.84
N HIS A 184 -11.08 1.48 -18.78
CA HIS A 184 -11.00 1.01 -17.39
C HIS A 184 -12.29 1.12 -16.58
N ASP A 185 -13.38 1.57 -17.20
CA ASP A 185 -14.65 1.86 -16.53
C ASP A 185 -14.48 2.76 -15.28
N LYS A 186 -13.65 3.81 -15.41
CA LYS A 186 -13.42 4.78 -14.34
C LYS A 186 -14.00 6.14 -14.66
N PRO A 187 -14.53 6.86 -13.65
CA PRO A 187 -14.93 8.24 -13.85
C PRO A 187 -13.72 9.10 -14.18
N PHE A 188 -13.92 10.03 -15.12
CA PHE A 188 -12.95 11.05 -15.48
C PHE A 188 -13.42 12.40 -14.95
N HIS A 189 -12.62 13.01 -14.07
CA HIS A 189 -12.89 14.34 -13.53
C HIS A 189 -11.78 15.32 -13.90
N THR A 190 -12.13 16.59 -13.98
CA THR A 190 -11.16 17.67 -14.14
C THR A 190 -11.37 18.76 -13.12
N TYR A 191 -10.29 19.42 -12.74
CA TYR A 191 -10.29 20.44 -11.70
C TYR A 191 -9.64 21.73 -12.17
N SER A 192 -10.12 22.84 -11.65
CA SER A 192 -9.59 24.18 -11.92
C SER A 192 -8.20 24.39 -11.29
N VAL A 193 -7.47 25.39 -11.79
CA VAL A 193 -6.19 25.83 -11.20
C VAL A 193 -6.34 26.12 -9.70
N ASP A 194 -7.37 26.86 -9.31
CA ASP A 194 -7.61 27.23 -7.91
C ASP A 194 -7.79 26.00 -7.01
N GLU A 195 -8.54 25.00 -7.46
CA GLU A 195 -8.71 23.75 -6.74
C GLU A 195 -7.38 23.00 -6.58
N LEU A 196 -6.61 22.88 -7.66
CA LEU A 196 -5.35 22.16 -7.69
C LEU A 196 -4.25 22.85 -6.86
N THR A 197 -4.21 24.17 -6.80
CA THR A 197 -3.26 24.92 -5.96
C THR A 197 -3.45 24.64 -4.47
N THR A 198 -4.64 24.21 -4.03
CA THR A 198 -4.88 23.87 -2.60
C THR A 198 -4.09 22.66 -2.08
N VAL A 199 -3.43 21.91 -2.98
CA VAL A 199 -2.57 20.77 -2.64
C VAL A 199 -1.12 20.97 -3.08
N GLU A 200 -0.75 22.18 -3.50
CA GLU A 200 0.59 22.50 -4.02
C GLU A 200 1.71 22.17 -3.04
N SER A 201 1.49 22.39 -1.74
CA SER A 201 2.47 22.11 -0.69
C SER A 201 2.79 20.62 -0.51
N LEU A 202 2.01 19.73 -1.15
CA LEU A 202 2.16 18.27 -1.06
C LEU A 202 2.85 17.67 -2.30
N LEU A 203 3.18 18.49 -3.30
CA LEU A 203 3.86 18.05 -4.51
C LEU A 203 5.29 17.62 -4.21
N GLN A 204 5.75 16.58 -4.90
CA GLN A 204 7.13 16.08 -4.78
C GLN A 204 7.99 16.50 -5.97
N ALA A 205 7.39 16.77 -7.13
CA ALA A 205 8.12 17.16 -8.33
C ALA A 205 7.49 18.41 -9.00
N PRO A 206 7.58 19.59 -8.39
CA PRO A 206 7.10 20.84 -8.99
C PRO A 206 7.87 21.20 -10.27
N SER A 207 7.24 21.95 -11.18
CA SER A 207 7.83 22.36 -12.46
C SER A 207 7.40 23.77 -12.87
N ASP A 208 8.37 24.68 -12.94
CA ASP A 208 8.15 26.07 -13.40
C ASP A 208 7.61 26.12 -14.83
N TYR A 209 8.07 25.21 -15.70
CA TYR A 209 7.57 25.12 -17.07
C TYR A 209 6.05 24.83 -17.09
N VAL A 210 5.59 23.87 -16.28
CA VAL A 210 4.16 23.53 -16.17
C VAL A 210 3.40 24.72 -15.57
N PHE A 211 3.93 25.34 -14.51
CA PHE A 211 3.32 26.51 -13.89
C PHE A 211 3.11 27.65 -14.89
N ASN A 212 4.14 27.98 -15.67
CA ASN A 212 4.06 29.02 -16.70
C ASN A 212 3.12 28.67 -17.86
N THR A 213 2.81 27.39 -18.07
CA THR A 213 1.94 26.93 -19.16
C THR A 213 0.48 26.83 -18.74
N VAL A 214 0.21 26.34 -17.53
CA VAL A 214 -1.15 25.95 -17.10
C VAL A 214 -1.54 26.44 -15.71
N GLY A 215 -0.67 27.20 -15.02
CA GLY A 215 -0.98 27.82 -13.73
C GLY A 215 -0.77 26.94 -12.49
N VAL A 216 -0.30 25.70 -12.64
CA VAL A 216 0.02 24.78 -11.53
C VAL A 216 1.40 24.15 -11.70
N TYR A 217 2.10 23.84 -10.61
CA TYR A 217 3.44 23.24 -10.67
C TYR A 217 3.48 21.79 -11.15
N GLY A 218 2.34 21.08 -11.19
CA GLY A 218 2.28 19.71 -11.69
C GLY A 218 0.87 19.19 -11.80
N VAL A 219 0.37 18.99 -13.03
CA VAL A 219 -1.01 18.54 -13.29
C VAL A 219 -1.27 17.15 -12.69
N ALA A 220 -0.43 16.15 -13.00
CA ALA A 220 -0.66 14.77 -12.58
C ALA A 220 -0.71 14.62 -11.05
N GLU A 221 0.28 15.15 -10.33
CA GLU A 221 0.32 15.07 -8.86
C GLU A 221 -0.84 15.86 -8.23
N SER A 222 -1.08 17.10 -8.68
CA SER A 222 -2.14 17.93 -8.10
C SER A 222 -3.53 17.29 -8.30
N ALA A 223 -3.82 16.79 -9.51
CA ALA A 223 -5.11 16.18 -9.81
C ALA A 223 -5.34 14.88 -9.02
N ALA A 224 -4.31 14.06 -8.84
CA ALA A 224 -4.37 12.86 -8.00
C ALA A 224 -4.66 13.22 -6.54
N LEU A 225 -3.88 14.13 -5.96
CA LEU A 225 -3.97 14.56 -4.57
C LEU A 225 -5.32 15.24 -4.27
N TYR A 226 -5.74 16.18 -5.12
CA TYR A 226 -6.97 16.92 -4.92
C TYR A 226 -8.20 16.01 -4.96
N SER A 227 -8.26 15.08 -5.92
CA SER A 227 -9.34 14.09 -5.99
C SER A 227 -9.42 13.22 -4.73
N ALA A 228 -8.28 12.71 -4.24
CA ALA A 228 -8.24 11.92 -3.01
C ALA A 228 -8.70 12.73 -1.79
N LYS A 229 -8.24 13.99 -1.66
CA LYS A 229 -8.68 14.93 -0.61
C LYS A 229 -10.18 15.20 -0.68
N LYS A 230 -10.71 15.52 -1.85
CA LYS A 230 -12.12 15.83 -2.08
C LYS A 230 -13.03 14.66 -1.71
N SER A 231 -12.58 13.44 -1.99
CA SER A 231 -13.35 12.22 -1.73
C SER A 231 -13.38 11.81 -0.25
N THR A 232 -12.38 12.20 0.54
CA THR A 232 -12.20 11.74 1.92
C THR A 232 -12.28 12.84 2.97
N ASN A 233 -12.23 14.10 2.54
CA ASN A 233 -12.04 15.29 3.38
C ASN A 233 -10.79 15.24 4.30
N SER A 234 -9.81 14.40 3.95
CA SER A 234 -8.57 14.19 4.71
C SER A 234 -7.34 14.67 3.93
N VAL A 235 -6.22 14.85 4.62
CA VAL A 235 -4.94 15.18 3.97
C VAL A 235 -4.49 13.98 3.11
N PRO A 236 -4.34 14.15 1.79
CA PRO A 236 -3.88 13.09 0.90
C PRO A 236 -2.35 12.98 0.92
N GLU A 237 -1.83 11.86 0.42
CA GLU A 237 -0.39 11.68 0.17
C GLU A 237 -0.13 11.02 -1.18
N LEU A 238 1.05 11.29 -1.77
CA LEU A 238 1.50 10.62 -2.98
C LEU A 238 2.00 9.21 -2.65
N ILE A 239 1.42 8.21 -3.30
CA ILE A 239 1.92 6.84 -3.31
C ILE A 239 2.96 6.66 -4.41
N LEU A 240 2.77 7.37 -5.52
CA LEU A 240 3.70 7.42 -6.62
C LEU A 240 3.76 8.85 -7.14
N SER A 241 4.95 9.47 -7.01
CA SER A 241 5.25 10.74 -7.68
C SER A 241 5.20 10.60 -9.20
N LYS A 242 5.12 11.72 -9.91
CA LYS A 242 4.86 11.69 -11.36
C LYS A 242 5.89 10.83 -12.11
N GLN A 243 5.38 9.81 -12.81
CA GLN A 243 6.12 9.09 -13.84
C GLN A 243 5.82 9.75 -15.18
N LYS A 244 6.81 9.78 -16.08
CA LYS A 244 6.67 10.45 -17.38
C LYS A 244 7.13 9.55 -18.51
N ASN A 245 6.46 9.66 -19.64
CA ASN A 245 7.00 9.27 -20.93
C ASN A 245 7.20 10.54 -21.79
N THR A 246 7.32 10.37 -23.11
CA THR A 246 7.56 11.49 -24.03
C THR A 246 6.39 12.44 -24.18
N LYS A 247 5.15 12.05 -23.83
CA LYS A 247 3.93 12.86 -24.06
C LYS A 247 3.01 13.02 -22.86
N ALA A 248 3.15 12.16 -21.85
CA ALA A 248 2.25 12.09 -20.72
C ALA A 248 3.00 11.89 -19.40
N THR A 249 2.30 12.25 -18.33
CA THR A 249 2.67 12.10 -16.94
C THR A 249 1.53 11.47 -16.17
N CYS A 250 1.84 10.58 -15.24
CA CYS A 250 0.87 9.88 -14.39
C CYS A 250 1.39 9.86 -12.95
N ALA A 251 0.51 10.13 -11.98
CA ALA A 251 0.79 10.07 -10.56
C ALA A 251 -0.36 9.38 -9.82
N ILE A 252 -0.06 8.81 -8.65
CA ILE A 252 -1.05 8.11 -7.81
C ILE A 252 -1.01 8.70 -6.41
N ALA A 253 -2.16 9.12 -5.93
CA ALA A 253 -2.36 9.58 -4.56
C ALA A 253 -3.33 8.66 -3.82
N ARG A 254 -3.25 8.70 -2.49
CA ARG A 254 -4.28 8.12 -1.63
C ARG A 254 -4.71 9.10 -0.55
N ALA A 255 -5.90 8.87 -0.03
CA ALA A 255 -6.35 9.47 1.21
C ALA A 255 -7.26 8.47 1.95
N TYR A 256 -7.50 8.74 3.22
CA TYR A 256 -8.29 7.88 4.09
C TYR A 256 -9.54 8.63 4.55
N SER A 257 -10.72 8.01 4.46
CA SER A 257 -11.97 8.62 4.93
C SER A 257 -11.81 9.08 6.38
N SER A 258 -12.19 10.33 6.66
CA SER A 258 -12.41 10.76 8.04
C SER A 258 -13.85 10.38 8.42
N ASP A 259 -14.02 9.23 9.08
CA ASP A 259 -15.29 8.88 9.76
C ASP A 259 -15.72 10.00 10.74
#